data_AF-A0A495Z1Z8-F1
#
_entry.id   AF-A0A495Z1Z8-F1
#
_cell.length_a   1.000
_cell.length_b   1.000
_cell.length_c   1.000
_cell.angle_alpha   90.00
_cell.angle_beta   90.00
_cell.angle_gamma   90.00
#
_symmetry.space_group_name_H-M   'P 1'
#
loop_
_entity.id
_entity.type
_entity.pdbx_description
1 polymer ?
#
loop_
_entity_poly.entity_id
_entity_poly.type
_entity_poly.pdbx_seq_one_letter_code
_entity_poly.pdbx_strand_id
1 'polypeptide(L)'
;MQSIDLRTIFITDLSLHSIGIILFWLKNFPLFVLFLEDIVINGVGVLSLSPEEHKTLGQPAQQFNLDFDDAYQYAVAKKYDLQLISFDTDFDQTDRGRREPADVL
;
A
#
# COMPACT_ATOMS: atom_id res chain seq x y z
N MET A 1 14.85 10.76 -18.85
CA MET A 1 14.21 10.44 -17.56
C MET A 1 12.71 10.48 -17.82
N GLN A 2 12.03 9.32 -17.80
CA GLN A 2 10.57 9.32 -17.94
C GLN A 2 9.99 9.99 -16.70
N SER A 3 9.08 10.94 -16.87
CA SER A 3 8.35 11.53 -15.77
C SER A 3 7.29 10.53 -15.31
N ILE A 4 7.37 10.06 -14.06
CA ILE A 4 6.33 9.23 -13.46
C ILE A 4 5.13 10.14 -13.15
N ASP A 5 3.94 9.77 -13.62
CA ASP A 5 2.70 10.47 -13.29
C ASP A 5 2.23 10.01 -11.90
N LEU A 6 2.36 10.86 -10.88
CA LEU A 6 1.96 10.53 -9.51
C LEU A 6 0.49 10.11 -9.38
N ARG A 7 -0.37 10.53 -10.33
CA ARG A 7 -1.79 10.17 -10.36
C ARG A 7 -2.04 8.68 -10.65
N THR A 8 -1.02 7.96 -11.11
CA THR A 8 -1.09 6.51 -11.33
C THR A 8 -0.49 5.72 -10.16
N ILE A 9 -0.03 6.39 -9.10
CA ILE A 9 0.53 5.78 -7.91
C ILE A 9 -0.49 5.88 -6.78
N PHE A 10 -0.58 4.80 -5.99
CA PHE A 10 -1.51 4.71 -4.88
C PHE A 10 -0.82 4.12 -3.65
N ILE A 11 -1.26 4.54 -2.47
CA ILE A 11 -1.03 3.84 -1.21
C ILE A 11 -2.38 3.40 -0.64
N THR A 12 -2.37 2.46 0.29
CA THR A 12 -3.56 2.18 1.08
C THR A 12 -3.70 3.15 2.26
N ASP A 13 -4.93 3.34 2.72
CA ASP A 13 -5.21 3.97 4.01
C ASP A 13 -4.54 3.21 5.16
N LEU A 14 -4.41 1.89 5.08
CA LEU A 14 -3.62 1.10 6.01
C LEU A 14 -2.16 1.56 6.06
N SER A 15 -1.48 1.70 4.92
CA SER A 15 -0.12 2.24 4.87
C SER A 15 -0.02 3.66 5.43
N LEU A 16 -0.99 4.53 5.09
CA LEU A 16 -1.08 5.88 5.63
C LEU A 16 -1.17 5.88 7.16
N HIS A 17 -2.07 5.08 7.72
CA HIS A 17 -2.25 4.97 9.18
C HIS A 17 -1.02 4.36 9.85
N SER A 18 -0.41 3.32 9.27
CA SER A 18 0.80 2.69 9.79
C SER A 18 1.98 3.66 9.86
N ILE A 19 2.20 4.46 8.81
CA ILE A 19 3.20 5.53 8.80
C ILE A 19 2.88 6.57 9.89
N GLY A 20 1.61 6.98 10.01
CA GLY A 20 1.17 7.89 11.06
C GLY A 20 1.45 7.36 12.48
N ILE A 21 1.09 6.11 12.76
CA ILE A 21 1.35 5.44 14.05
C ILE A 21 2.85 5.45 14.37
N ILE A 22 3.69 5.09 13.40
CA ILE A 22 5.15 5.06 13.58
C ILE A 22 5.69 6.46 13.87
N LEU A 23 5.32 7.46 13.07
CA LEU A 23 5.84 8.83 13.22
C LEU A 23 5.37 9.49 14.52
N PHE A 24 4.13 9.22 14.94
CA PHE A 24 3.60 9.70 16.23
C PHE A 24 4.28 9.01 17.40
N TRP A 25 4.53 7.70 17.31
CA TRP A 25 5.28 6.96 18.31
C TRP A 25 6.71 7.51 18.46
N LEU A 26 7.35 7.85 17.35
CA LEU A 26 8.66 8.53 17.30
C LEU A 26 8.60 10.02 17.69
N LYS A 27 7.42 10.56 18.00
CA LYS A 27 7.17 11.99 18.29
C LYS A 27 7.63 12.94 17.19
N ASN A 28 7.74 12.46 15.95
CA ASN A 28 8.15 13.24 14.79
C ASN A 28 6.94 13.77 14.02
N PHE A 29 6.14 14.60 14.68
CA PHE A 29 4.94 15.20 14.11
C PHE A 29 5.21 16.06 12.87
N PRO A 30 6.30 16.87 12.81
CA PRO A 30 6.59 17.66 11.61
C PRO A 30 6.80 16.79 10.37
N LEU A 31 7.47 15.64 10.50
CA LEU A 31 7.68 14.74 9.37
C LEU A 31 6.36 14.12 8.89
N PHE A 32 5.42 13.83 9.78
CA PHE A 32 4.10 13.34 9.36
C PHE A 32 3.32 14.41 8.57
N VAL A 33 3.38 15.67 8.99
CA VAL A 33 2.76 16.78 8.25
C VAL A 33 3.38 16.92 6.86
N LEU A 34 4.72 16.91 6.77
CA LEU A 34 5.42 16.95 5.49
C LEU A 34 5.07 15.77 4.59
N PHE A 35 5.01 14.55 5.13
CA PHE A 35 4.59 13.37 4.38
C PHE A 35 3.17 13.52 3.81
N LEU A 36 2.22 14.03 4.61
CA LEU A 36 0.86 14.28 4.14
C LEU A 36 0.82 15.33 3.03
N GLU A 37 1.49 16.46 3.20
CA GLU A 37 1.48 17.55 2.23
C GLU A 37 2.19 17.17 0.93
N ASP A 38 3.37 16.58 1.01
CA ASP A 38 4.21 16.33 -0.16
C ASP A 38 3.82 15.07 -0.93
N ILE A 39 3.44 14.00 -0.23
CA ILE A 39 3.20 12.70 -0.85
C ILE A 39 1.72 12.43 -1.08
N VAL A 40 0.86 12.78 -0.12
CA VAL A 40 -0.55 12.35 -0.14
C VAL A 40 -1.47 13.40 -0.75
N ILE A 41 -1.50 14.61 -0.20
CA ILE A 41 -2.44 15.68 -0.62
C ILE A 41 -2.15 16.14 -2.05
N ASN A 42 -0.87 16.25 -2.41
CA ASN A 42 -0.43 16.75 -3.71
C ASN A 42 0.10 15.66 -4.65
N GLY A 43 0.08 14.39 -4.23
CA GLY A 43 0.78 13.31 -4.92
C GLY A 43 -0.10 12.10 -5.23
N VAL A 44 0.12 11.02 -4.49
CA VAL A 44 -0.44 9.69 -4.73
C VAL A 44 -1.88 9.59 -4.26
N GLY A 45 -2.67 8.70 -4.88
CA GLY A 45 -4.01 8.41 -4.39
C GLY A 45 -4.00 7.53 -3.13
N VAL A 46 -5.04 7.64 -2.31
CA VAL A 46 -5.26 6.75 -1.15
C VAL A 46 -6.46 5.85 -1.43
N LEU A 47 -6.24 4.54 -1.35
CA LEU A 47 -7.26 3.53 -1.58
C LEU A 47 -7.61 2.80 -0.28
N SER A 48 -8.86 2.37 -0.17
CA SER A 48 -9.36 1.61 0.97
C SER A 48 -10.36 0.54 0.55
N LEU A 49 -10.64 -0.37 1.47
CA LEU A 49 -11.73 -1.33 1.40
C LEU A 49 -12.89 -0.89 2.30
N SER A 50 -14.13 -1.07 1.85
CA SER A 50 -15.30 -0.94 2.72
C SER A 50 -15.32 -2.08 3.76
N PRO A 51 -16.06 -1.95 4.87
CA PRO A 51 -16.23 -3.02 5.84
C PRO A 51 -16.73 -4.34 5.24
N GLU A 52 -17.59 -4.28 4.22
CA GLU A 52 -18.07 -5.45 3.48
C GLU A 52 -16.96 -6.09 2.65
N GLU A 53 -16.12 -5.28 2.01
CA GLU A 53 -14.99 -5.75 1.20
C GLU A 53 -13.91 -6.41 2.04
N HIS A 54 -13.78 -6.06 3.33
CA HIS A 54 -12.85 -6.76 4.24
C HIS A 54 -13.15 -8.26 4.38
N LYS A 55 -14.39 -8.70 4.08
CA LYS A 55 -14.71 -10.14 4.05
C LYS A 55 -13.91 -10.89 2.98
N THR A 56 -13.43 -10.19 1.95
CA THR A 56 -12.62 -10.77 0.86
C THR A 56 -11.18 -11.07 1.27
N LEU A 57 -10.71 -10.57 2.42
CA LEU A 57 -9.33 -10.75 2.89
C LEU A 57 -9.01 -12.21 3.27
N GLY A 58 -10.02 -12.95 3.76
CA GLY A 58 -9.79 -14.30 4.29
C GLY A 58 -9.31 -15.30 3.24
N GLN A 59 -9.82 -15.22 2.01
CA GLN A 59 -9.43 -16.15 0.94
C GLN A 59 -7.95 -16.00 0.54
N PRO A 60 -7.44 -14.81 0.15
CA PRO A 60 -6.02 -14.66 -0.19
C PRO A 60 -5.10 -14.88 1.02
N ALA A 61 -5.51 -14.50 2.23
CA ALA A 61 -4.74 -14.79 3.45
C ALA A 61 -4.50 -16.29 3.63
N GLN A 62 -5.55 -17.11 3.44
CA GLN A 62 -5.42 -18.57 3.53
C GLN A 62 -4.67 -19.17 2.33
N GLN A 63 -4.94 -18.68 1.13
CA GLN A 63 -4.37 -19.23 -0.10
C GLN A 63 -2.87 -18.98 -0.21
N PHE A 64 -2.42 -17.79 0.20
CA PHE A 64 -1.05 -17.34 0.05
C PHE A 64 -0.32 -17.20 1.40
N ASN A 65 -0.93 -17.63 2.51
CA ASN A 65 -0.36 -17.50 3.87
C ASN A 65 0.07 -16.06 4.22
N LEU A 66 -0.78 -15.09 3.89
CA LEU A 66 -0.54 -13.68 4.20
C LEU A 66 -1.08 -13.33 5.59
N ASP A 67 -0.42 -12.41 6.28
CA ASP A 67 -0.99 -11.77 7.46
C ASP A 67 -2.09 -10.77 7.08
N PHE A 68 -2.60 -10.03 8.06
CA PHE A 68 -3.73 -9.15 7.81
C PHE A 68 -3.36 -7.99 6.89
N ASP A 69 -2.23 -7.34 7.14
CA ASP A 69 -1.77 -6.20 6.36
C ASP A 69 -1.42 -6.61 4.94
N ASP A 70 -0.73 -7.73 4.74
CA ASP A 70 -0.43 -8.21 3.40
C ASP A 70 -1.70 -8.64 2.64
N ALA A 71 -2.64 -9.32 3.31
CA ALA A 71 -3.92 -9.64 2.70
C ALA A 71 -4.70 -8.37 2.31
N TYR A 72 -4.62 -7.31 3.11
CA TYR A 72 -5.24 -6.02 2.82
C TYR A 72 -4.61 -5.35 1.60
N GLN A 73 -3.27 -5.26 1.54
CA GLN A 73 -2.55 -4.70 0.38
C GLN A 73 -2.86 -5.49 -0.88
N TYR A 74 -2.80 -6.83 -0.81
CA TYR A 74 -3.14 -7.71 -1.93
C TYR A 74 -4.58 -7.51 -2.40
N ALA A 75 -5.55 -7.45 -1.48
CA ALA A 75 -6.96 -7.29 -1.84
C ALA A 75 -7.26 -5.92 -2.48
N VAL A 76 -6.64 -4.84 -1.99
CA VAL A 76 -6.75 -3.52 -2.64
C VAL A 76 -6.13 -3.57 -4.04
N ALA A 77 -4.91 -4.09 -4.17
CA ALA A 77 -4.25 -4.22 -5.47
C ALA A 77 -5.08 -5.05 -6.45
N LYS A 78 -5.70 -6.13 -5.99
CA LYS A 78 -6.60 -6.97 -6.79
C LYS A 78 -7.87 -6.24 -7.20
N LYS A 79 -8.51 -5.51 -6.29
CA LYS A 79 -9.75 -4.78 -6.55
C LYS A 79 -9.58 -3.70 -7.63
N TYR A 80 -8.46 -2.98 -7.59
CA TYR A 80 -8.18 -1.86 -8.51
C TYR A 80 -7.27 -2.24 -9.69
N ASP A 81 -6.98 -3.53 -9.85
CA ASP A 81 -6.09 -4.07 -10.88
C ASP A 81 -4.69 -3.41 -10.92
N LEU A 82 -4.07 -3.24 -9.75
CA LEU A 82 -2.79 -2.55 -9.58
C LEU A 82 -1.62 -3.52 -9.36
N GLN A 83 -0.45 -3.17 -9.89
CA GLN A 83 0.81 -3.85 -9.56
C GLN A 83 1.24 -3.47 -8.14
N LEU A 84 1.53 -4.46 -7.30
CA LEU A 84 2.17 -4.21 -6.00
C LEU A 84 3.63 -3.82 -6.19
N ILE A 85 4.00 -2.69 -5.61
CA ILE A 85 5.39 -2.23 -5.48
C ILE A 85 5.76 -2.38 -4.00
N SER A 86 6.62 -3.34 -3.68
CA SER A 86 6.97 -3.67 -2.29
C SER A 86 8.35 -4.28 -2.21
N PHE A 87 9.02 -4.08 -1.07
CA PHE A 87 10.21 -4.84 -0.69
C PHE A 87 9.87 -6.18 -0.01
N ASP A 88 8.61 -6.39 0.33
CA ASP A 88 8.16 -7.58 1.04
C ASP A 88 8.03 -8.79 0.12
N THR A 89 8.91 -9.78 0.29
CA THR A 89 8.95 -11.01 -0.51
C THR A 89 7.74 -11.90 -0.31
N ASP A 90 6.93 -11.71 0.73
CA ASP A 90 5.75 -12.53 0.96
C ASP A 90 4.70 -12.37 -0.14
N PHE A 91 4.76 -11.29 -0.93
CA PHE A 91 3.95 -11.13 -2.13
C PHE A 91 4.41 -11.96 -3.33
N ASP A 92 5.65 -12.48 -3.35
CA ASP A 92 6.21 -13.25 -4.48
C ASP A 92 5.47 -14.58 -4.68
N GLN A 93 4.85 -15.11 -3.63
CA GLN A 93 4.03 -16.32 -3.67
C GLN A 93 2.59 -16.09 -4.17
N THR A 94 2.19 -14.83 -4.36
CA THR A 94 0.85 -14.48 -4.86
C THR A 94 0.78 -14.58 -6.38
N ASP A 95 -0.44 -14.69 -6.92
CA ASP A 95 -0.67 -14.68 -8.37
C ASP A 95 -0.32 -13.33 -9.04
N ARG A 96 -0.21 -12.25 -8.26
CA ARG A 96 0.20 -10.92 -8.76
C ARG A 96 1.70 -10.67 -8.65
N GLY A 97 2.39 -11.37 -7.74
CA GLY A 97 3.76 -11.05 -7.36
C GLY A 97 3.93 -9.62 -6.86
N ARG A 98 5.17 -9.22 -6.61
CA ARG A 98 5.55 -7.80 -6.44
C ARG A 98 6.53 -7.38 -7.54
N ARG A 99 6.72 -6.07 -7.67
CA ARG A 99 7.94 -5.49 -8.24
C ARG A 99 8.62 -4.66 -7.16
N GLU A 100 9.93 -4.52 -7.27
CA GLU A 100 10.65 -3.58 -6.43
C GLU A 100 10.60 -2.17 -7.02
N PRO A 101 10.74 -1.12 -6.19
CA PRO A 101 10.83 0.24 -6.70
C PRO A 101 11.89 0.40 -7.79
N ALA A 102 13.03 -0.29 -7.68
CA ALA A 102 14.10 -0.24 -8.69
C ALA A 102 13.68 -0.74 -10.08
N ASP A 103 12.64 -1.58 -10.17
CA ASP A 103 12.17 -2.10 -11.45
C ASP A 103 11.32 -1.07 -12.23
N VAL A 104 10.82 -0.04 -11.57
CA VAL A 104 9.84 0.92 -12.11
C VAL A 104 10.34 2.37 -12.16
N LEU A 105 11.63 2.60 -11.88
CA LEU A 105 12.31 3.91 -11.89
C LEU A 105 13.05 4.20 -13.20
#